data_AF-A0ABC8IY56-F1
#
_entry.id   AF-A0ABC8IY56-F1
#
_cell.length_a   1.000
_cell.length_b   1.000
_cell.length_c   1.000
_cell.angle_alpha   90.00
_cell.angle_beta   90.00
_cell.angle_gamma   90.00
#
_symmetry.space_group_name_H-M   'P 1'
#
loop_
_entity.id
_entity.type
_entity.pdbx_description
1 polymer ?
#
loop_
_entity_poly.entity_id
_entity_poly.type
_entity_poly.pdbx_seq_one_letter_code
_entity_poly.pdbx_strand_id
1 'polypeptide(L)'
;MFILTKFKSSLTTSRTLTTTSPPPRRRRVPSIYKSLATTETQKAVTEYLHTTRSLSYSHAEHISSNATSSIRSLILSLDFSVATFPKSIRRHLRYHPINEFEFFFESIGIGVREVKDYLPERKYFFSEDPRVLEAACVLCGFGFPWNRLGRVFKEERFVFEVSGEEIGFRLGRLCGFGFSNVAVVGVCLAFPRVLCGCGEELFGKMKRLFEDFGFVVEESVEAWYEFGRKVRVFWEMGFGSEEMWELMGRNREVFMECCEEDLVRMSGFFCGFGVGREEAAVLILRNPEVLSFDLEKVVISVKGMLMHLGLSEDEVDDVALKYPYVFGRNKMKNLPHVVRALGIHERVFNKLKSGTYHLLSSYSLVDPEEDVDREYQQGLEEIQHLRCKTHSYQKLDFLHQIGFGENGITVKVLQHVHGTAVEIQERFQILLDNGIDFSKACMLIRSSPKSLNQKPHSIQEKIRFLCEEMGDSLACLDVYPAFLCFDLENRISPRFRFHKWLVEKGLSERNYSIASIVATSEKAFIARLYGIHPAIPKHYFERFSYRKDRSTVS
;
A
#
# COMPACT_ATOMS: atom_id res chain seq x y z
N MET A 1 25.85 -16.29 -0.61
CA MET A 1 26.35 -17.67 -0.77
C MET A 1 25.88 -18.47 0.44
N PHE A 2 24.74 -19.14 0.36
CA PHE A 2 24.41 -20.32 1.15
C PHE A 2 23.30 -21.07 0.41
N ILE A 3 23.54 -22.37 0.23
CA ILE A 3 22.92 -23.27 -0.73
C ILE A 3 21.62 -23.83 -0.17
N LEU A 4 20.57 -23.85 -1.00
CA LEU A 4 19.34 -24.62 -0.83
C LEU A 4 19.61 -26.08 -1.16
N THR A 5 19.59 -26.97 -0.18
CA THR A 5 19.51 -28.43 -0.42
C THR A 5 18.15 -28.96 0.02
N LYS A 6 17.36 -29.36 -0.98
CA LYS A 6 16.17 -30.20 -0.84
C LYS A 6 16.57 -31.56 -0.27
N PHE A 7 15.93 -31.99 0.82
CA PHE A 7 15.94 -33.38 1.24
C PHE A 7 14.59 -34.03 0.91
N LYS A 8 14.60 -34.93 -0.08
CA LYS A 8 13.64 -36.02 -0.22
C LYS A 8 13.98 -37.06 0.84
N SER A 9 13.04 -37.42 1.71
CA SER A 9 13.16 -38.64 2.54
C SER A 9 12.18 -39.70 2.04
N SER A 10 12.75 -40.84 1.71
CA SER A 10 12.15 -42.09 1.28
C SER A 10 11.18 -42.68 2.29
N LEU A 11 10.03 -43.15 1.78
CA LEU A 11 9.11 -44.04 2.48
C LEU A 11 9.81 -45.38 2.75
N THR A 12 9.98 -45.73 4.02
CA THR A 12 10.31 -47.09 4.45
C THR A 12 9.21 -47.57 5.39
N THR A 13 8.46 -48.53 4.90
CA THR A 13 7.32 -49.18 5.54
C THR A 13 7.81 -50.06 6.69
N SER A 14 7.50 -49.69 7.93
CA SER A 14 7.54 -50.62 9.06
C SER A 14 6.11 -50.91 9.52
N ARG A 15 5.70 -52.17 9.36
CA ARG A 15 4.41 -52.71 9.80
C ARG A 15 4.43 -52.84 11.32
N THR A 16 3.70 -51.96 12.00
CA THR A 16 3.14 -52.24 13.33
C THR A 16 1.64 -52.37 13.20
N LEU A 17 1.12 -53.53 13.59
CA LEU A 17 -0.30 -53.89 13.61
C LEU A 17 -1.09 -52.89 14.45
N THR A 18 -1.78 -51.95 13.80
CA THR A 18 -2.76 -51.07 14.41
C THR A 18 -4.15 -51.70 14.28
N THR A 19 -4.66 -52.27 15.37
CA THR A 19 -6.10 -52.32 15.62
C THR A 19 -6.59 -50.90 15.97
N THR A 20 -6.61 -50.02 14.97
CA THR A 20 -7.22 -48.69 15.12
C THR A 20 -8.70 -48.82 14.87
N SER A 21 -9.48 -48.93 15.94
CA SER A 21 -10.85 -48.46 15.94
C SER A 21 -10.88 -47.01 15.43
N PRO A 22 -11.83 -46.63 14.56
CA PRO A 22 -11.96 -45.23 14.15
C PRO A 22 -12.13 -44.35 15.39
N PRO A 23 -11.56 -43.13 15.42
CA PRO A 23 -11.79 -42.21 16.54
C PRO A 23 -13.31 -42.04 16.73
N PRO A 24 -13.81 -42.07 17.98
CA PRO A 24 -15.24 -42.00 18.21
C PRO A 24 -15.79 -40.76 17.51
N ARG A 25 -16.86 -40.94 16.72
CA ARG A 25 -17.57 -39.83 16.09
C ARG A 25 -18.10 -38.92 17.19
N ARG A 26 -17.38 -37.84 17.47
CA ARG A 26 -17.75 -36.89 18.51
C ARG A 26 -19.13 -36.33 18.22
N ARG A 27 -19.99 -36.34 19.24
CA ARG A 27 -21.37 -35.86 19.09
C ARG A 27 -21.33 -34.36 18.85
N ARG A 28 -21.68 -33.95 17.61
CA ARG A 28 -21.78 -32.54 17.27
C ARG A 28 -22.85 -31.88 18.14
N VAL A 29 -22.55 -30.68 18.64
CA VAL A 29 -23.51 -29.87 19.41
C VAL A 29 -24.74 -29.58 18.53
N PRO A 30 -25.95 -30.01 18.91
CA PRO A 30 -27.16 -29.69 18.18
C PRO A 30 -27.39 -28.17 18.17
N SER A 31 -28.01 -27.64 17.10
CA SER A 31 -28.14 -26.19 16.90
C SER A 31 -28.81 -25.47 18.07
N ILE A 32 -29.79 -26.12 18.70
CA ILE A 32 -30.56 -25.59 19.84
C ILE A 32 -29.68 -25.38 21.09
N TYR A 33 -28.61 -26.17 21.25
CA TYR A 33 -27.74 -26.11 22.42
C TYR A 33 -26.43 -25.35 22.19
N LYS A 34 -26.23 -24.72 21.03
CA LYS A 34 -25.00 -23.97 20.74
C LYS A 34 -24.79 -22.80 21.70
N SER A 35 -25.84 -22.02 21.97
CA SER A 35 -25.77 -20.90 22.91
C SER A 35 -25.41 -21.38 24.32
N LEU A 36 -26.09 -22.43 24.81
CA LEU A 36 -25.77 -23.04 26.11
C LEU A 36 -24.31 -23.52 26.17
N ALA A 37 -23.83 -24.24 25.15
CA ALA A 37 -22.46 -24.72 25.10
C ALA A 37 -21.44 -23.57 25.12
N THR A 38 -21.72 -22.49 24.40
CA THR A 38 -20.89 -21.27 24.40
C THR A 38 -20.86 -20.64 25.78
N THR A 39 -22.01 -20.35 26.39
CA THR A 39 -22.10 -19.71 27.71
C THR A 39 -21.40 -20.52 28.78
N GLU A 40 -21.60 -21.84 28.82
CA GLU A 40 -20.95 -22.71 29.82
C GLU A 40 -19.44 -22.84 29.60
N THR A 41 -18.98 -22.79 28.34
CA THR A 41 -17.54 -22.78 28.03
C THR A 41 -16.90 -21.46 28.41
N GLN A 42 -17.55 -20.33 28.12
CA GLN A 42 -17.09 -19.00 28.51
C GLN A 42 -16.91 -18.93 30.02
N LYS A 43 -17.94 -19.30 30.80
CA LYS A 43 -17.86 -19.36 32.27
C LYS A 43 -16.69 -20.23 32.76
N ALA A 44 -16.50 -21.41 32.17
CA ALA A 44 -15.41 -22.31 32.56
C ALA A 44 -14.02 -21.72 32.26
N VAL A 45 -13.87 -21.00 31.14
CA VAL A 45 -12.64 -20.29 30.79
C VAL A 45 -12.42 -19.08 31.71
N THR A 46 -13.47 -18.30 32.00
CA THR A 46 -13.40 -17.21 33.00
C THR A 46 -12.93 -17.74 34.35
N GLU A 47 -13.53 -18.84 34.82
CA GLU A 47 -13.19 -19.49 36.09
C GLU A 47 -11.74 -19.97 36.07
N TYR A 48 -11.26 -20.59 34.98
CA TYR A 48 -9.87 -20.99 34.82
C TYR A 48 -8.91 -19.79 34.90
N LEU A 49 -9.14 -18.73 34.13
CA LEU A 49 -8.28 -17.55 34.12
C LEU A 49 -8.28 -16.81 35.47
N HIS A 50 -9.43 -16.70 36.12
CA HIS A 50 -9.55 -16.03 37.41
C HIS A 50 -8.94 -16.86 38.55
N THR A 51 -9.32 -18.13 38.68
CA THR A 51 -8.96 -18.96 39.84
C THR A 51 -7.57 -19.60 39.72
N THR A 52 -7.17 -20.00 38.51
CA THR A 52 -5.91 -20.73 38.30
C THR A 52 -4.77 -19.77 37.91
N ARG A 53 -5.09 -18.66 37.23
CA ARG A 53 -4.09 -17.69 36.76
C ARG A 53 -4.13 -16.35 37.51
N SER A 54 -5.02 -16.21 38.50
CA SER A 54 -5.12 -15.01 39.35
C SER A 54 -5.38 -13.71 38.59
N LEU A 55 -5.99 -13.78 37.40
CA LEU A 55 -6.48 -12.59 36.71
C LEU A 55 -7.67 -12.00 37.47
N SER A 56 -7.90 -10.70 37.36
CA SER A 56 -9.16 -10.14 37.85
C SER A 56 -10.34 -10.78 37.11
N TYR A 57 -11.47 -10.94 37.81
CA TYR A 57 -12.66 -11.54 37.20
C TYR A 57 -13.10 -10.78 35.94
N SER A 58 -13.04 -9.44 35.98
CA SER A 58 -13.40 -8.58 34.83
C SER A 58 -12.53 -8.85 33.60
N HIS A 59 -11.21 -8.93 33.75
CA HIS A 59 -10.31 -9.20 32.62
C HIS A 59 -10.46 -10.65 32.10
N ALA A 60 -10.64 -11.61 33.01
CA ALA A 60 -10.94 -12.99 32.63
C ALA A 60 -12.25 -13.10 31.84
N GLU A 61 -13.27 -12.34 32.25
CA GLU A 61 -14.56 -12.27 31.57
C GLU A 61 -14.42 -11.63 30.19
N HIS A 62 -13.68 -10.52 30.05
CA HIS A 62 -13.38 -9.90 28.76
C HIS A 62 -12.69 -10.88 27.78
N ILE A 63 -11.67 -11.62 28.23
CA ILE A 63 -10.97 -12.59 27.40
C ILE A 63 -11.94 -13.68 26.93
N SER A 64 -12.63 -14.32 27.88
CA SER A 64 -13.53 -15.44 27.58
C SER A 64 -14.73 -15.04 26.71
N SER A 65 -15.28 -13.84 26.92
CA SER A 65 -16.48 -13.38 26.22
C SER A 65 -16.21 -12.97 24.77
N ASN A 66 -15.00 -12.47 24.48
CA ASN A 66 -14.66 -11.96 23.14
C ASN A 66 -13.90 -12.99 22.26
N ALA A 67 -13.37 -14.08 22.84
CA ALA A 67 -12.62 -15.12 22.10
C ALA A 67 -13.54 -16.19 21.45
N THR A 68 -14.44 -15.77 20.56
CA THR A 68 -15.54 -16.61 20.04
C THR A 68 -15.06 -17.88 19.32
N SER A 69 -14.00 -17.79 18.53
CA SER A 69 -13.45 -18.87 17.70
C SER A 69 -12.64 -19.83 18.53
N SER A 70 -11.86 -19.32 19.48
CA SER A 70 -11.13 -20.12 20.47
C SER A 70 -12.09 -20.92 21.34
N ILE A 71 -13.18 -20.29 21.81
CA ILE A 71 -14.27 -20.97 22.52
C ILE A 71 -14.92 -22.06 21.65
N ARG A 72 -15.22 -21.76 20.39
CA ARG A 72 -15.79 -22.74 19.46
C ARG A 72 -14.86 -23.92 19.20
N SER A 73 -13.56 -23.67 19.04
CA SER A 73 -12.52 -24.69 18.89
C SER A 73 -12.49 -25.60 20.11
N LEU A 74 -12.53 -25.01 21.31
CA LEU A 74 -12.56 -25.72 22.57
C LEU A 74 -13.84 -26.58 22.73
N ILE A 75 -15.01 -26.07 22.33
CA ILE A 75 -16.26 -26.84 22.32
C ILE A 75 -16.16 -28.05 21.39
N LEU A 76 -15.62 -27.88 20.17
CA LEU A 76 -15.43 -28.96 19.20
C LEU A 76 -14.42 -30.01 19.67
N SER A 77 -13.53 -29.63 20.60
CA SER A 77 -12.56 -30.53 21.20
C SER A 77 -13.19 -31.52 22.21
N LEU A 78 -14.47 -31.36 22.57
CA LEU A 78 -15.16 -32.15 23.59
C LEU A 78 -16.41 -32.86 23.06
N ASP A 79 -16.79 -33.95 23.73
CA ASP A 79 -18.08 -34.60 23.52
C ASP A 79 -19.21 -33.83 24.23
N PHE A 80 -20.28 -33.57 23.48
CA PHE A 80 -21.41 -32.80 23.99
C PHE A 80 -22.52 -33.69 24.58
N SER A 81 -22.90 -33.37 25.82
CA SER A 81 -24.09 -33.89 26.49
C SER A 81 -24.60 -32.86 27.50
N VAL A 82 -25.85 -32.43 27.37
CA VAL A 82 -26.43 -31.31 28.14
C VAL A 82 -26.19 -31.44 29.65
N ALA A 83 -26.41 -32.64 30.22
CA ALA A 83 -26.28 -32.87 31.66
C ALA A 83 -24.83 -32.88 32.18
N THR A 84 -23.85 -33.15 31.32
CA THR A 84 -22.45 -33.40 31.74
C THR A 84 -21.47 -32.37 31.19
N PHE A 85 -21.88 -31.57 30.20
CA PHE A 85 -21.00 -30.65 29.47
C PHE A 85 -20.29 -29.64 30.39
N PRO A 86 -20.96 -28.95 31.34
CA PRO A 86 -20.28 -28.02 32.26
C PRO A 86 -19.20 -28.68 33.12
N LYS A 87 -19.43 -29.92 33.55
CA LYS A 87 -18.43 -30.70 34.31
C LYS A 87 -17.29 -31.17 33.41
N SER A 88 -17.61 -31.57 32.18
CA SER A 88 -16.65 -32.03 31.18
C SER A 88 -15.65 -30.93 30.80
N ILE A 89 -16.13 -29.72 30.51
CA ILE A 89 -15.26 -28.59 30.15
C ILE A 89 -14.36 -28.17 31.31
N ARG A 90 -14.90 -28.05 32.54
CA ARG A 90 -14.09 -27.76 33.73
C ARG A 90 -13.03 -28.82 33.98
N ARG A 91 -13.39 -30.09 33.82
CA ARG A 91 -12.44 -31.20 33.92
C ARG A 91 -11.38 -31.11 32.84
N HIS A 92 -11.75 -30.78 31.60
CA HIS A 92 -10.81 -30.65 30.50
C HIS A 92 -9.76 -29.58 30.76
N LEU A 93 -10.18 -28.36 31.14
CA LEU A 93 -9.29 -27.23 31.42
C LEU A 93 -8.30 -27.48 32.57
N ARG A 94 -8.66 -28.34 33.54
CA ARG A 94 -7.75 -28.74 34.63
C ARG A 94 -6.56 -29.58 34.16
N TYR A 95 -6.73 -30.36 33.09
CA TYR A 95 -5.69 -31.27 32.58
C TYR A 95 -5.08 -30.83 31.25
N HIS A 96 -5.75 -29.93 30.54
CA HIS A 96 -5.35 -29.40 29.23
C HIS A 96 -5.46 -27.88 29.28
N PRO A 97 -4.41 -27.19 29.74
CA PRO A 97 -4.42 -25.74 29.81
C PRO A 97 -4.47 -25.15 28.39
N ILE A 98 -5.18 -24.04 28.22
CA ILE A 98 -5.34 -23.36 26.94
C ILE A 98 -4.10 -22.51 26.61
N ASN A 99 -3.95 -22.16 25.33
CA ASN A 99 -3.04 -21.09 24.94
C ASN A 99 -3.68 -19.74 25.30
N GLU A 100 -3.19 -19.11 26.36
CA GLU A 100 -3.74 -17.87 26.91
C GLU A 100 -3.55 -16.69 25.94
N PHE A 101 -2.44 -16.66 25.19
CA PHE A 101 -2.19 -15.64 24.18
C PHE A 101 -3.12 -15.75 22.98
N GLU A 102 -3.50 -16.96 22.57
CA GLU A 102 -4.46 -17.17 21.49
C GLU A 102 -5.83 -16.59 21.84
N PHE A 103 -6.33 -16.91 23.04
CA PHE A 103 -7.59 -16.37 23.56
C PHE A 103 -7.50 -14.86 23.74
N PHE A 104 -6.37 -14.36 24.26
CA PHE A 104 -6.15 -12.93 24.48
C PHE A 104 -6.20 -12.13 23.18
N PHE A 105 -5.38 -12.49 22.19
CA PHE A 105 -5.27 -11.72 20.96
C PHE A 105 -6.59 -11.70 20.19
N GLU A 106 -7.31 -12.84 20.16
CA GLU A 106 -8.67 -12.86 19.62
C GLU A 106 -9.59 -11.92 20.41
N SER A 107 -9.53 -11.96 21.75
CA SER A 107 -10.42 -11.18 22.61
C SER A 107 -10.26 -9.66 22.47
N ILE A 108 -9.04 -9.19 22.18
CA ILE A 108 -8.78 -7.75 21.97
C ILE A 108 -9.11 -7.29 20.55
N GLY A 109 -9.61 -8.17 19.67
CA GLY A 109 -10.07 -7.83 18.33
C GLY A 109 -9.07 -8.11 17.21
N ILE A 110 -8.02 -8.91 17.44
CA ILE A 110 -7.14 -9.38 16.34
C ILE A 110 -7.86 -10.49 15.58
N GLY A 111 -7.81 -10.43 14.24
CA GLY A 111 -8.46 -11.42 13.39
C GLY A 111 -7.85 -12.81 13.60
N VAL A 112 -8.70 -13.85 13.70
CA VAL A 112 -8.30 -15.24 14.01
C VAL A 112 -7.21 -15.79 13.08
N ARG A 113 -7.17 -15.34 11.82
CA ARG A 113 -6.15 -15.73 10.85
C ARG A 113 -4.78 -15.11 11.16
N GLU A 114 -4.79 -13.90 11.71
CA GLU A 114 -3.62 -13.09 12.04
C GLU A 114 -3.06 -13.42 13.44
N VAL A 115 -3.88 -13.95 14.36
CA VAL A 115 -3.45 -14.27 15.74
C VAL A 115 -2.14 -15.07 15.76
N LYS A 116 -1.99 -16.03 14.83
CA LYS A 116 -0.80 -16.89 14.72
C LYS A 116 0.48 -16.10 14.45
N ASP A 117 0.38 -14.96 13.77
CA ASP A 117 1.51 -14.12 13.41
C ASP A 117 2.01 -13.29 14.62
N TYR A 118 1.19 -13.16 15.65
CA TYR A 118 1.49 -12.40 16.87
C TYR A 118 1.77 -13.28 18.10
N LEU A 119 1.59 -14.60 17.99
CA LEU A 119 1.84 -15.51 19.10
C LEU A 119 3.33 -15.47 19.49
N PRO A 120 3.64 -15.36 20.80
CA PRO A 120 5.02 -15.45 21.27
C PRO A 120 5.61 -16.85 20.99
N GLU A 121 6.87 -16.89 20.57
CA GLU A 121 7.55 -18.17 20.32
C GLU A 121 7.65 -19.00 21.60
N ARG A 122 7.09 -20.21 21.57
CA ARG A 122 7.14 -21.19 22.66
C ARG A 122 6.58 -20.72 24.01
N LYS A 123 5.75 -19.67 24.03
CA LYS A 123 5.00 -19.25 25.22
C LYS A 123 3.51 -19.48 25.01
N TYR A 124 2.85 -19.93 26.07
CA TYR A 124 1.43 -20.28 26.06
C TYR A 124 0.67 -19.66 27.23
N PHE A 125 1.37 -19.15 28.26
CA PHE A 125 0.77 -18.62 29.48
C PHE A 125 1.26 -17.20 29.78
N PHE A 126 0.38 -16.36 30.34
CA PHE A 126 0.72 -14.99 30.71
C PHE A 126 1.82 -14.91 31.78
N SER A 127 2.00 -15.96 32.60
CA SER A 127 3.10 -16.03 33.57
C SER A 127 4.49 -16.02 32.91
N GLU A 128 4.58 -16.36 31.62
CA GLU A 128 5.83 -16.36 30.84
C GLU A 128 6.11 -14.99 30.18
N ASP A 129 5.07 -14.17 30.02
CA ASP A 129 5.17 -12.79 29.54
C ASP A 129 3.94 -11.97 29.94
N PRO A 130 3.98 -11.26 31.08
CA PRO A 130 2.81 -10.54 31.58
C PRO A 130 2.59 -9.20 30.86
N ARG A 131 3.58 -8.67 30.15
CA ARG A 131 3.63 -7.27 29.67
C ARG A 131 2.43 -6.89 28.80
N VAL A 132 2.09 -7.74 27.84
CA VAL A 132 0.99 -7.47 26.90
C VAL A 132 -0.35 -7.46 27.63
N LEU A 133 -0.54 -8.35 28.61
CA LEU A 133 -1.75 -8.38 29.43
C LEU A 133 -1.79 -7.17 30.37
N GLU A 134 -0.69 -6.83 31.02
CA GLU A 134 -0.57 -5.68 31.93
C GLU A 134 -0.93 -4.38 31.20
N ALA A 135 -0.34 -4.14 30.03
CA ALA A 135 -0.64 -2.98 29.20
C ALA A 135 -2.13 -2.94 28.81
N ALA A 136 -2.71 -4.08 28.39
CA ALA A 136 -4.13 -4.17 28.08
C ALA A 136 -5.02 -3.88 29.29
N CYS A 137 -4.66 -4.37 30.47
CA CYS A 137 -5.36 -4.10 31.71
C CYS A 137 -5.31 -2.61 32.09
N VAL A 138 -4.16 -1.95 31.95
CA VAL A 138 -4.03 -0.50 32.22
C VAL A 138 -4.86 0.31 31.23
N LEU A 139 -4.77 0.01 29.94
CA LEU A 139 -5.58 0.68 28.91
C LEU A 139 -7.08 0.47 29.17
N CYS A 140 -7.50 -0.76 29.43
CA CYS A 140 -8.90 -1.07 29.76
C CYS A 140 -9.35 -0.33 31.03
N GLY A 141 -8.52 -0.31 32.07
CA GLY A 141 -8.80 0.38 33.34
C GLY A 141 -8.91 1.90 33.18
N PHE A 142 -8.21 2.48 32.20
CA PHE A 142 -8.32 3.89 31.86
C PHE A 142 -9.60 4.23 31.08
N GLY A 143 -10.15 3.26 30.34
CA GLY A 143 -11.41 3.40 29.60
C GLY A 143 -11.37 2.92 28.14
N PHE A 144 -10.27 2.31 27.68
CA PHE A 144 -10.22 1.77 26.31
C PHE A 144 -11.14 0.56 26.17
N PRO A 145 -11.98 0.49 25.12
CA PRO A 145 -12.78 -0.71 24.84
C PRO A 145 -11.87 -1.92 24.60
N TRP A 146 -12.07 -3.00 25.37
CA TRP A 146 -11.23 -4.20 25.32
C TRP A 146 -11.04 -4.75 23.90
N ASN A 147 -12.13 -4.87 23.15
CA ASN A 147 -12.16 -5.39 21.78
C ASN A 147 -11.54 -4.45 20.72
N ARG A 148 -11.07 -3.26 21.11
CA ARG A 148 -10.35 -2.32 20.25
C ARG A 148 -8.85 -2.26 20.53
N LEU A 149 -8.37 -2.89 21.61
CA LEU A 149 -6.94 -2.89 21.94
C LEU A 149 -6.08 -3.57 20.87
N GLY A 150 -6.65 -4.52 20.13
CA GLY A 150 -5.99 -5.17 18.99
C GLY A 150 -5.65 -4.21 17.85
N ARG A 151 -6.38 -3.09 17.71
CA ARG A 151 -6.01 -2.02 16.76
C ARG A 151 -4.72 -1.34 17.20
N VAL A 152 -4.67 -0.89 18.46
CA VAL A 152 -3.49 -0.25 19.04
C VAL A 152 -2.29 -1.19 18.95
N PHE A 153 -2.47 -2.48 19.26
CA PHE A 153 -1.42 -3.48 19.18
C PHE A 153 -0.86 -3.65 17.76
N LYS A 154 -1.74 -3.67 16.75
CA LYS A 154 -1.33 -3.83 15.34
C LYS A 154 -0.61 -2.61 14.80
N GLU A 155 -1.06 -1.41 15.15
CA GLU A 155 -0.46 -0.16 14.66
C GLU A 155 0.82 0.19 15.43
N GLU A 156 0.82 0.02 16.76
CA GLU A 156 1.90 0.45 17.65
C GLU A 156 2.17 -0.59 18.75
N ARG A 157 2.78 -1.71 18.34
CA ARG A 157 3.12 -2.84 19.23
C ARG A 157 3.93 -2.43 20.46
N PHE A 158 4.81 -1.42 20.32
CA PHE A 158 5.69 -0.94 21.38
C PHE A 158 4.92 -0.49 22.64
N VAL A 159 3.68 -0.01 22.49
CA VAL A 159 2.81 0.35 23.63
C VAL A 159 2.64 -0.82 24.60
N PHE A 160 2.62 -2.05 24.11
CA PHE A 160 2.44 -3.27 24.91
C PHE A 160 3.76 -3.86 25.43
N GLU A 161 4.88 -3.22 25.15
CA GLU A 161 6.21 -3.60 25.64
C GLU A 161 6.67 -2.70 26.81
N VAL A 162 6.00 -1.57 26.99
CA VAL A 162 6.22 -0.60 28.06
C VAL A 162 5.47 -1.03 29.34
N SER A 163 6.01 -0.70 30.52
CA SER A 163 5.36 -0.99 31.81
C SER A 163 4.01 -0.29 31.96
N GLY A 164 3.07 -0.90 32.68
CA GLY A 164 1.76 -0.33 32.94
C GLY A 164 1.79 1.05 33.61
N GLU A 165 2.75 1.27 34.52
CA GLU A 165 2.94 2.56 35.22
C GLU A 165 3.24 3.70 34.24
N GLU A 166 4.16 3.48 33.29
CA GLU A 166 4.53 4.46 32.26
C GLU A 166 3.37 4.75 31.30
N ILE A 167 2.57 3.73 30.93
CA ILE A 167 1.35 3.93 30.13
C ILE A 167 0.36 4.82 30.89
N GLY A 168 0.12 4.52 32.17
CA GLY A 168 -0.75 5.31 33.03
C GLY A 168 -0.26 6.75 33.20
N PHE A 169 1.04 6.95 33.39
CA PHE A 169 1.67 8.26 33.46
C PHE A 169 1.46 9.07 32.18
N ARG A 170 1.69 8.46 31.01
CA ARG A 170 1.47 9.12 29.71
C ARG A 170 0.00 9.54 29.54
N LEU A 171 -0.94 8.64 29.82
CA LEU A 171 -2.37 8.93 29.72
C LEU A 171 -2.78 10.08 30.68
N GLY A 172 -2.27 10.07 31.91
CA GLY A 172 -2.49 11.15 32.87
C GLY A 172 -1.95 12.50 32.38
N ARG A 173 -0.79 12.52 31.73
CA ARG A 173 -0.24 13.73 31.11
C ARG A 173 -1.12 14.25 29.97
N LEU A 174 -1.70 13.37 29.15
CA LEU A 174 -2.63 13.77 28.08
C LEU A 174 -3.91 14.40 28.67
N CYS A 175 -4.46 13.84 29.75
CA CYS A 175 -5.56 14.48 30.49
C CYS A 175 -5.18 15.86 31.04
N GLY A 176 -3.90 16.08 31.37
CA GLY A 176 -3.37 17.37 31.82
C GLY A 176 -3.57 18.52 30.83
N PHE A 177 -3.87 18.24 29.56
CA PHE A 177 -4.23 19.25 28.56
C PHE A 177 -5.70 19.73 28.69
N GLY A 178 -6.49 19.18 29.60
CA GLY A 178 -7.89 19.56 29.83
C GLY A 178 -8.91 18.64 29.13
N PHE A 179 -8.46 17.52 28.57
CA PHE A 179 -9.32 16.52 27.95
C PHE A 179 -9.76 15.46 28.96
N SER A 180 -11.00 14.99 28.82
CA SER A 180 -11.51 13.87 29.61
C SER A 180 -10.82 12.56 29.24
N ASN A 181 -10.96 11.53 30.08
CA ASN A 181 -10.48 10.18 29.75
C ASN A 181 -11.11 9.67 28.45
N VAL A 182 -12.40 9.95 28.23
CA VAL A 182 -13.14 9.52 27.02
C VAL A 182 -12.52 10.13 25.77
N ALA A 183 -12.21 11.44 25.81
CA ALA A 183 -11.56 12.15 24.73
C ALA A 183 -10.16 11.59 24.45
N VAL A 184 -9.35 11.41 25.50
CA VAL A 184 -8.00 10.85 25.40
C VAL A 184 -8.04 9.44 24.79
N VAL A 185 -8.98 8.58 25.23
CA VAL A 185 -9.16 7.23 24.68
C VAL A 185 -9.50 7.29 23.18
N GLY A 186 -10.49 8.08 22.79
CA GLY A 186 -10.90 8.19 21.39
C GLY A 186 -9.77 8.67 20.48
N VAL A 187 -9.06 9.72 20.88
CA VAL A 187 -7.91 10.25 20.13
C VAL A 187 -6.77 9.23 20.08
N CYS A 188 -6.45 8.52 21.16
CA CYS A 188 -5.40 7.50 21.16
C CYS A 188 -5.76 6.27 20.30
N LEU A 189 -7.05 5.94 20.15
CA LEU A 189 -7.49 4.91 19.21
C LEU A 189 -7.30 5.33 17.76
N ALA A 190 -7.44 6.62 17.46
CA ALA A 190 -7.19 7.19 16.13
C ALA A 190 -5.69 7.38 15.86
N PHE A 191 -4.93 7.73 16.91
CA PHE A 191 -3.47 7.94 16.87
C PHE A 191 -2.75 7.08 17.92
N PRO A 192 -2.59 5.76 17.70
CA PRO A 192 -1.94 4.87 18.66
C PRO A 192 -0.54 5.34 19.08
N ARG A 193 0.18 6.03 18.18
CA ARG A 193 1.56 6.50 18.41
C ARG A 193 1.66 7.55 19.52
N VAL A 194 0.57 8.25 19.85
CA VAL A 194 0.50 9.20 20.98
C VAL A 194 0.87 8.50 22.29
N LEU A 195 0.52 7.22 22.44
CA LEU A 195 0.84 6.39 23.60
C LEU A 195 2.33 6.08 23.73
N CYS A 196 3.13 6.34 22.69
CA CYS A 196 4.59 6.18 22.68
C CYS A 196 5.35 7.41 23.20
N GLY A 197 4.65 8.46 23.66
CA GLY A 197 5.26 9.64 24.30
C GLY A 197 5.47 10.86 23.39
N CYS A 198 4.96 10.83 22.15
CA CYS A 198 5.01 11.97 21.21
C CYS A 198 3.66 12.71 21.08
N GLY A 199 2.73 12.48 22.01
CA GLY A 199 1.35 12.98 21.92
C GLY A 199 1.12 14.43 22.34
N GLU A 200 2.08 15.03 23.03
CA GLU A 200 1.89 16.34 23.69
C GLU A 200 1.67 17.48 22.70
N GLU A 201 2.37 17.47 21.57
CA GLU A 201 2.19 18.50 20.54
C GLU A 201 0.77 18.44 19.94
N LEU A 202 0.28 17.22 19.64
CA LEU A 202 -1.07 17.02 19.11
C LEU A 202 -2.12 17.52 20.10
N PHE A 203 -2.05 17.09 21.36
CA PHE A 203 -3.02 17.50 22.37
C PHE A 203 -2.94 18.99 22.70
N GLY A 204 -1.74 19.58 22.69
CA GLY A 204 -1.55 21.02 22.84
C GLY A 204 -2.20 21.83 21.72
N LYS A 205 -2.06 21.40 20.47
CA LYS A 205 -2.68 22.06 19.31
C LYS A 205 -4.18 21.81 19.22
N MET A 206 -4.64 20.60 19.53
CA MET A 206 -6.07 20.31 19.68
C MET A 206 -6.70 21.18 20.76
N LYS A 207 -6.04 21.37 21.91
CA LYS A 207 -6.56 22.25 22.96
C LYS A 207 -6.85 23.66 22.43
N ARG A 208 -5.89 24.26 21.73
CA ARG A 208 -6.07 25.57 21.08
C ARG A 208 -7.22 25.56 20.09
N LEU A 209 -7.32 24.52 19.26
CA LEU A 209 -8.41 24.37 18.29
C LEU A 209 -9.80 24.36 18.96
N PHE A 210 -9.95 23.73 20.12
CA PHE A 210 -11.21 23.72 20.86
C PHE A 210 -11.49 25.06 21.56
N GLU A 211 -10.47 25.66 22.18
CA GLU A 211 -10.59 26.94 22.89
C GLU A 211 -10.89 28.11 21.93
N ASP A 212 -10.22 28.16 20.78
CA ASP A 212 -10.28 29.28 19.85
C ASP A 212 -11.46 29.19 18.85
N PHE A 213 -11.89 27.98 18.49
CA PHE A 213 -12.88 27.76 17.42
C PHE A 213 -14.17 27.05 17.86
N GLY A 214 -14.27 26.67 19.14
CA GLY A 214 -15.49 26.18 19.76
C GLY A 214 -15.97 24.83 19.20
N PHE A 215 -15.05 23.88 19.03
CA PHE A 215 -15.41 22.50 18.67
C PHE A 215 -16.21 21.84 19.78
N VAL A 216 -17.25 21.10 19.40
CA VAL A 216 -18.08 20.34 20.33
C VAL A 216 -18.18 18.92 19.80
N VAL A 217 -17.48 18.00 20.45
CA VAL A 217 -17.53 16.56 20.16
C VAL A 217 -18.41 15.92 21.22
N GLU A 218 -19.29 15.00 20.81
CA GLU A 218 -20.09 14.23 21.75
C GLU A 218 -19.16 13.47 22.71
N GLU A 219 -19.50 13.46 24.00
CA GLU A 219 -18.67 12.86 25.04
C GLU A 219 -18.78 11.33 25.05
N SER A 220 -18.32 10.71 23.96
CA SER A 220 -18.26 9.27 23.76
C SER A 220 -16.95 8.88 23.08
N VAL A 221 -16.47 7.66 23.36
CA VAL A 221 -15.23 7.15 22.76
C VAL A 221 -15.34 7.09 21.24
N GLU A 222 -16.53 6.80 20.70
CA GLU A 222 -16.73 6.69 19.26
C GLU A 222 -16.62 8.05 18.58
N ALA A 223 -17.29 9.08 19.08
CA ALA A 223 -17.27 10.41 18.48
C ALA A 223 -15.85 11.00 18.48
N TRP A 224 -15.12 10.85 19.60
CA TRP A 224 -13.72 11.30 19.68
C TRP A 224 -12.78 10.49 18.77
N TYR A 225 -13.05 9.20 18.61
CA TYR A 225 -12.30 8.35 17.69
C TYR A 225 -12.56 8.73 16.22
N GLU A 226 -13.81 8.97 15.83
CA GLU A 226 -14.16 9.46 14.49
C GLU A 226 -13.55 10.84 14.21
N PHE A 227 -13.67 11.76 15.15
CA PHE A 227 -13.03 13.08 15.08
C PHE A 227 -11.51 12.94 14.91
N GLY A 228 -10.87 12.12 15.74
CA GLY A 228 -9.44 11.85 15.67
C GLY A 228 -9.01 11.30 14.31
N ARG A 229 -9.79 10.40 13.69
CA ARG A 229 -9.48 9.87 12.36
C ARG A 229 -9.50 10.96 11.27
N LYS A 230 -10.47 11.88 11.32
CA LYS A 230 -10.53 13.01 10.38
C LYS A 230 -9.35 13.96 10.57
N VAL A 231 -8.99 14.27 11.82
CA VAL A 231 -7.77 15.04 12.14
C VAL A 231 -6.51 14.33 11.64
N ARG A 232 -6.47 12.99 11.71
CA ARG A 232 -5.32 12.18 11.26
C ARG A 232 -5.04 12.32 9.78
N VAL A 233 -6.07 12.43 8.94
CA VAL A 233 -5.89 12.63 7.49
C VAL A 233 -5.02 13.86 7.22
N PHE A 234 -5.38 15.00 7.79
CA PHE A 234 -4.63 16.24 7.61
C PHE A 234 -3.28 16.22 8.33
N TRP A 235 -3.19 15.56 9.49
CA TRP A 235 -1.92 15.35 10.18
C TRP A 235 -0.89 14.62 9.30
N GLU A 236 -1.30 13.54 8.62
CA GLU A 236 -0.42 12.76 7.75
C GLU A 236 -0.08 13.47 6.42
N MET A 237 -0.77 14.56 6.10
CA MET A 237 -0.54 15.39 4.91
C MET A 237 0.53 16.47 5.07
N GLY A 238 1.26 16.54 6.18
CA GLY A 238 2.39 17.46 6.30
C GLY A 238 2.29 18.36 7.50
N PHE A 239 2.20 17.73 8.67
CA PHE A 239 2.12 18.42 9.94
C PHE A 239 3.31 19.36 10.19
N GLY A 240 3.03 20.64 10.46
CA GLY A 240 4.04 21.59 10.93
C GLY A 240 3.61 23.06 10.99
N SER A 241 2.75 23.54 10.09
CA SER A 241 2.40 24.96 10.01
C SER A 241 1.23 25.35 10.94
N GLU A 242 1.34 26.50 11.61
CA GLU A 242 0.23 27.10 12.37
C GLU A 242 -0.95 27.45 11.44
N GLU A 243 -0.69 27.75 10.16
CA GLU A 243 -1.72 28.02 9.15
C GLU A 243 -2.69 26.83 9.01
N MET A 244 -2.19 25.59 9.00
CA MET A 244 -3.06 24.42 8.85
C MET A 244 -4.03 24.27 10.03
N TRP A 245 -3.57 24.51 11.26
CA TRP A 245 -4.44 24.46 12.45
C TRP A 245 -5.47 25.56 12.47
N GLU A 246 -5.08 26.75 12.06
CA GLU A 246 -6.01 27.86 11.91
C GLU A 246 -7.06 27.56 10.84
N LEU A 247 -6.68 26.97 9.70
CA LEU A 247 -7.61 26.54 8.66
C LEU A 247 -8.55 25.42 9.15
N MET A 248 -8.05 24.42 9.86
CA MET A 248 -8.89 23.38 10.46
C MET A 248 -9.89 23.97 11.46
N GLY A 249 -9.43 24.93 12.27
CA GLY A 249 -10.25 25.66 13.22
C GLY A 249 -11.40 26.40 12.54
N ARG A 250 -11.09 27.16 11.49
CA ARG A 250 -12.05 27.94 10.70
C ARG A 250 -13.05 27.09 9.93
N ASN A 251 -12.67 25.87 9.54
CA ASN A 251 -13.47 24.95 8.72
C ASN A 251 -13.87 23.71 9.51
N ARG A 252 -14.47 23.93 10.69
CA ARG A 252 -14.81 22.87 11.65
C ARG A 252 -15.82 21.86 11.11
N GLU A 253 -16.70 22.28 10.21
CA GLU A 253 -17.69 21.44 9.54
C GLU A 253 -17.06 20.25 8.80
N VAL A 254 -15.83 20.40 8.30
CA VAL A 254 -15.04 19.31 7.71
C VAL A 254 -14.88 18.14 8.70
N PHE A 255 -14.72 18.43 9.98
CA PHE A 255 -14.50 17.43 11.02
C PHE A 255 -15.81 16.97 11.68
N MET A 256 -16.85 17.80 11.65
CA MET A 256 -18.13 17.49 12.28
C MET A 256 -19.07 16.74 11.34
N GLU A 257 -19.11 17.11 10.05
CA GLU A 257 -20.15 16.65 9.11
C GLU A 257 -19.63 15.69 8.04
N CYS A 258 -18.39 15.88 7.57
CA CYS A 258 -17.85 15.03 6.50
C CYS A 258 -17.41 13.65 7.02
N CYS A 259 -17.45 12.63 6.16
CA CYS A 259 -16.91 11.31 6.49
C CYS A 259 -15.40 11.24 6.20
N GLU A 260 -14.70 10.34 6.89
CA GLU A 260 -13.26 10.15 6.70
C GLU A 260 -12.95 9.63 5.29
N GLU A 261 -13.81 8.79 4.74
CA GLU A 261 -13.62 8.20 3.42
C GLU A 261 -13.53 9.28 2.33
N ASP A 262 -14.34 10.33 2.43
CA ASP A 262 -14.30 11.47 1.50
C ASP A 262 -13.03 12.30 1.67
N LEU A 263 -12.58 12.50 2.91
CA LEU A 263 -11.31 13.17 3.19
C LEU A 263 -10.13 12.40 2.57
N VAL A 264 -10.06 11.09 2.81
CA VAL A 264 -8.98 10.23 2.28
C VAL A 264 -9.03 10.21 0.75
N ARG A 265 -10.22 10.06 0.16
CA ARG A 265 -10.42 10.07 -1.30
C ARG A 265 -9.95 11.38 -1.92
N MET A 266 -10.40 12.53 -1.40
CA MET A 266 -10.02 13.83 -1.95
C MET A 266 -8.57 14.20 -1.68
N SER A 267 -8.03 13.79 -0.53
CA SER A 267 -6.60 13.92 -0.23
C SER A 267 -5.76 13.16 -1.26
N GLY A 268 -6.14 11.92 -1.58
CA GLY A 268 -5.51 11.12 -2.63
C GLY A 268 -5.61 11.77 -4.00
N PHE A 269 -6.78 12.31 -4.36
CA PHE A 269 -6.98 13.02 -5.62
C PHE A 269 -6.06 14.24 -5.76
N PHE A 270 -6.05 15.14 -4.78
CA PHE A 270 -5.23 16.36 -4.86
C PHE A 270 -3.73 16.07 -4.73
N CYS A 271 -3.32 15.10 -3.90
CA CYS A 271 -1.93 14.62 -3.87
C CYS A 271 -1.50 14.00 -5.21
N GLY A 272 -2.44 13.41 -5.95
CA GLY A 272 -2.20 12.83 -7.27
C GLY A 272 -1.67 13.82 -8.31
N PHE A 273 -1.84 15.14 -8.10
CA PHE A 273 -1.25 16.16 -8.96
C PHE A 273 0.28 16.17 -8.85
N GLY A 274 0.86 15.53 -7.83
CA GLY A 274 2.30 15.54 -7.58
C GLY A 274 2.79 16.78 -6.83
N VAL A 275 1.88 17.56 -6.25
CA VAL A 275 2.19 18.71 -5.39
C VAL A 275 2.50 18.27 -3.95
N GLY A 276 3.04 19.18 -3.14
CA GLY A 276 3.24 18.94 -1.72
C GLY A 276 1.93 18.54 -1.02
N ARG A 277 1.99 17.57 -0.11
CA ARG A 277 0.79 17.12 0.62
C ARG A 277 0.14 18.26 1.41
N GLU A 278 0.92 19.18 1.96
CA GLU A 278 0.43 20.36 2.66
C GLU A 278 -0.39 21.28 1.74
N GLU A 279 0.08 21.48 0.50
CA GLU A 279 -0.63 22.28 -0.50
C GLU A 279 -2.00 21.67 -0.85
N ALA A 280 -2.07 20.35 -0.97
CA ALA A 280 -3.33 19.63 -1.18
C ALA A 280 -4.27 19.78 0.04
N ALA A 281 -3.75 19.67 1.26
CA ALA A 281 -4.53 19.87 2.48
C ALA A 281 -5.10 21.28 2.58
N VAL A 282 -4.28 22.31 2.28
CA VAL A 282 -4.71 23.71 2.27
C VAL A 282 -5.84 23.94 1.28
N LEU A 283 -5.78 23.35 0.08
CA LEU A 283 -6.85 23.46 -0.90
C LEU A 283 -8.17 22.88 -0.37
N ILE A 284 -8.12 21.68 0.22
CA ILE A 284 -9.31 21.01 0.77
C ILE A 284 -9.91 21.83 1.92
N LEU A 285 -9.08 22.26 2.88
CA LEU A 285 -9.56 23.02 4.03
C LEU A 285 -10.12 24.38 3.64
N ARG A 286 -9.58 25.05 2.61
CA ARG A 286 -10.12 26.33 2.13
C ARG A 286 -11.41 26.18 1.33
N ASN A 287 -11.67 25.00 0.78
CA ASN A 287 -12.81 24.74 -0.10
C ASN A 287 -13.47 23.38 0.24
N PRO A 288 -14.11 23.21 1.41
CA PRO A 288 -14.71 21.94 1.84
C PRO A 288 -15.70 21.31 0.85
N GLU A 289 -16.34 22.11 0.00
CA GLU A 289 -17.30 21.66 -1.02
C GLU A 289 -16.70 20.67 -2.02
N VAL A 290 -15.37 20.67 -2.22
CA VAL A 290 -14.69 19.70 -3.10
C VAL A 290 -14.88 18.26 -2.63
N LEU A 291 -15.17 18.05 -1.34
CA LEU A 291 -15.47 16.74 -0.77
C LEU A 291 -16.74 16.12 -1.38
N SER A 292 -17.68 16.95 -1.84
CA SER A 292 -18.94 16.48 -2.43
C SER A 292 -18.83 16.05 -3.90
N PHE A 293 -17.69 16.26 -4.55
CA PHE A 293 -17.57 16.03 -6.00
C PHE A 293 -17.50 14.53 -6.34
N ASP A 294 -18.36 14.08 -7.27
CA ASP A 294 -18.33 12.72 -7.82
C ASP A 294 -17.27 12.62 -8.91
N LEU A 295 -16.08 12.11 -8.54
CA LEU A 295 -14.97 11.95 -9.48
C LEU A 295 -14.96 10.58 -10.19
N GLU A 296 -15.74 9.62 -9.69
CA GLU A 296 -15.70 8.23 -10.14
C GLU A 296 -16.57 8.00 -11.37
N LYS A 297 -17.73 8.67 -11.42
CA LYS A 297 -18.69 8.54 -12.53
C LYS A 297 -18.46 9.53 -13.66
N VAL A 298 -17.82 10.66 -13.39
CA VAL A 298 -17.61 11.70 -14.40
C VAL A 298 -16.53 11.28 -15.39
N VAL A 299 -16.88 11.29 -16.67
CA VAL A 299 -15.99 11.08 -17.80
C VAL A 299 -15.63 12.43 -18.40
N ILE A 300 -14.34 12.62 -18.71
CA ILE A 300 -13.80 13.83 -19.31
C ILE A 300 -13.26 13.54 -20.71
N SER A 301 -13.51 14.43 -21.67
CA SER A 301 -12.62 14.62 -22.81
C SER A 301 -11.40 15.37 -22.28
N VAL A 302 -10.19 14.86 -22.53
CA VAL A 302 -8.97 15.57 -22.11
C VAL A 302 -8.85 16.92 -22.82
N LYS A 303 -9.17 17.01 -24.12
CA LYS A 303 -9.18 18.28 -24.85
C LYS A 303 -10.17 19.26 -24.21
N GLY A 304 -11.43 18.85 -24.05
CA GLY A 304 -12.48 19.67 -23.47
C GLY A 304 -12.15 20.11 -22.04
N MET A 305 -11.60 19.22 -21.22
CA MET A 305 -11.26 19.55 -19.83
C MET A 305 -10.11 20.55 -19.74
N LEU A 306 -9.10 20.47 -20.60
CA LEU A 306 -8.01 21.45 -20.64
C LEU A 306 -8.53 22.84 -21.03
N MET A 307 -9.40 22.92 -22.04
CA MET A 307 -10.05 24.18 -22.42
C MET A 307 -10.94 24.72 -21.29
N HIS A 308 -11.69 23.84 -20.62
CA HIS A 308 -12.53 24.19 -19.46
C HIS A 308 -11.70 24.75 -18.30
N LEU A 309 -10.48 24.24 -18.10
CA LEU A 309 -9.50 24.77 -17.14
C LEU A 309 -8.79 26.05 -17.62
N GLY A 310 -9.20 26.59 -18.76
CA GLY A 310 -8.74 27.87 -19.31
C GLY A 310 -7.37 27.79 -19.99
N LEU A 311 -7.08 26.71 -20.71
CA LEU A 311 -6.03 26.69 -21.74
C LEU A 311 -6.62 27.17 -23.07
N SER A 312 -5.84 27.89 -23.88
CA SER A 312 -6.26 28.26 -25.24
C SER A 312 -6.23 27.06 -26.18
N GLU A 313 -6.93 27.16 -27.32
CA GLU A 313 -6.91 26.10 -28.33
C GLU A 313 -5.49 25.83 -28.85
N ASP A 314 -4.70 26.89 -29.12
CA ASP A 314 -3.30 26.77 -29.52
C ASP A 314 -2.44 26.02 -28.47
N GLU A 315 -2.62 26.34 -27.17
CA GLU A 315 -1.90 25.65 -26.10
C GLU A 315 -2.27 24.16 -26.04
N VAL A 316 -3.55 23.84 -26.25
CA VAL A 316 -4.03 22.45 -26.24
C VAL A 316 -3.50 21.68 -27.44
N ASP A 317 -3.44 22.31 -28.61
CA ASP A 317 -2.90 21.71 -29.84
C ASP A 317 -1.39 21.44 -29.72
N ASP A 318 -0.62 22.37 -29.16
CA ASP A 318 0.81 22.17 -28.87
C ASP A 318 1.05 20.97 -27.92
N VAL A 319 0.22 20.86 -26.89
CA VAL A 319 0.27 19.76 -25.92
C VAL A 319 -0.17 18.45 -26.57
N ALA A 320 -1.16 18.47 -27.47
CA ALA A 320 -1.61 17.30 -28.24
C ALA A 320 -0.53 16.77 -29.19
N LEU A 321 0.24 17.66 -29.82
CA LEU A 321 1.37 17.29 -30.66
C LEU A 321 2.47 16.60 -29.84
N LYS A 322 2.75 17.10 -28.64
CA LYS A 322 3.82 16.57 -27.79
C LYS A 322 3.45 15.30 -27.04
N TYR A 323 2.22 15.20 -26.54
CA TYR A 323 1.75 14.09 -25.70
C TYR A 323 0.46 13.41 -26.21
N PRO A 324 0.40 12.95 -27.48
CA PRO A 324 -0.88 12.49 -28.06
C PRO A 324 -1.44 11.22 -27.41
N TYR A 325 -0.66 10.52 -26.57
CA TYR A 325 -1.13 9.34 -25.83
C TYR A 325 -2.06 9.67 -24.67
N VAL A 326 -2.06 10.92 -24.20
CA VAL A 326 -2.88 11.38 -23.08
C VAL A 326 -4.29 11.75 -23.53
N PHE A 327 -4.45 12.16 -24.79
CA PHE A 327 -5.72 12.65 -25.34
C PHE A 327 -6.75 11.54 -25.58
N GLY A 328 -8.01 11.92 -25.76
CA GLY A 328 -9.15 11.01 -25.72
C GLY A 328 -9.91 11.16 -24.41
N ARG A 329 -10.80 10.20 -24.13
CA ARG A 329 -11.55 10.19 -22.87
C ARG A 329 -10.73 9.69 -21.70
N ASN A 330 -11.13 10.10 -20.50
CA ASN A 330 -10.64 9.52 -19.26
C ASN A 330 -11.68 9.72 -18.14
N LYS A 331 -11.46 9.12 -16.97
CA LYS A 331 -12.26 9.40 -15.76
C LYS A 331 -11.74 10.64 -15.05
N MET A 332 -12.64 11.42 -14.47
CA MET A 332 -12.30 12.62 -13.72
C MET A 332 -11.33 12.33 -12.57
N LYS A 333 -11.47 11.20 -11.86
CA LYS A 333 -10.52 10.78 -10.83
C LYS A 333 -9.07 10.65 -11.30
N ASN A 334 -8.84 10.45 -12.60
CA ASN A 334 -7.50 10.31 -13.19
C ASN A 334 -6.94 11.66 -13.66
N LEU A 335 -7.72 12.74 -13.63
CA LEU A 335 -7.30 14.10 -14.02
C LEU A 335 -5.93 14.51 -13.43
N PRO A 336 -5.63 14.27 -12.14
CA PRO A 336 -4.34 14.65 -11.56
C PRO A 336 -3.16 14.02 -12.32
N HIS A 337 -3.28 12.74 -12.67
CA HIS A 337 -2.26 11.99 -13.40
C HIS A 337 -2.24 12.35 -14.89
N VAL A 338 -3.40 12.66 -15.49
CA VAL A 338 -3.50 13.20 -16.85
C VAL A 338 -2.68 14.48 -16.97
N VAL A 339 -2.93 15.49 -16.12
CA VAL A 339 -2.18 16.76 -16.19
C VAL A 339 -0.71 16.60 -15.78
N ARG A 340 -0.39 15.60 -14.95
CA ARG A 340 0.98 15.24 -14.61
C ARG A 340 1.72 14.58 -15.78
N ALA A 341 1.05 13.72 -16.55
CA ALA A 341 1.59 13.13 -17.79
C ALA A 341 1.88 14.20 -18.86
N LEU A 342 1.07 15.27 -18.90
CA LEU A 342 1.29 16.44 -19.76
C LEU A 342 2.38 17.39 -19.23
N GLY A 343 2.79 17.27 -17.97
CA GLY A 343 3.77 18.15 -17.35
C GLY A 343 3.23 19.55 -17.02
N ILE A 344 1.91 19.73 -16.90
CA ILE A 344 1.27 21.03 -16.60
C ILE A 344 0.54 21.06 -15.24
N HIS A 345 0.71 19.99 -14.45
CA HIS A 345 0.02 19.76 -13.18
C HIS A 345 0.16 20.91 -12.18
N GLU A 346 1.34 21.51 -12.00
CA GLU A 346 1.53 22.64 -11.08
C GLU A 346 0.70 23.86 -11.47
N ARG A 347 0.70 24.22 -12.76
CA ARG A 347 -0.10 25.35 -13.28
C ARG A 347 -1.58 25.12 -13.06
N VAL A 348 -2.07 23.91 -13.34
CA VAL A 348 -3.47 23.54 -13.15
C VAL A 348 -3.82 23.54 -11.65
N PHE A 349 -3.01 22.90 -10.81
CA PHE A 349 -3.25 22.87 -9.37
C PHE A 349 -3.28 24.28 -8.76
N ASN A 350 -2.35 25.15 -9.14
CA ASN A 350 -2.32 26.54 -8.67
C ASN A 350 -3.58 27.32 -9.07
N LYS A 351 -4.10 27.11 -10.28
CA LYS A 351 -5.39 27.68 -10.70
C LYS A 351 -6.53 27.17 -9.80
N LEU A 352 -6.61 25.86 -9.57
CA LEU A 352 -7.62 25.26 -8.68
C LEU A 352 -7.53 25.85 -7.27
N LYS A 353 -6.31 25.94 -6.71
CA LYS A 353 -6.03 26.53 -5.40
C LYS A 353 -6.43 28.01 -5.33
N SER A 354 -6.34 28.74 -6.44
CA SER A 354 -6.69 30.16 -6.51
C SER A 354 -8.19 30.47 -6.62
N GLY A 355 -9.06 29.43 -6.71
CA GLY A 355 -10.52 29.60 -6.68
C GLY A 355 -11.27 28.97 -7.86
N THR A 356 -10.58 28.32 -8.80
CA THR A 356 -11.23 27.68 -9.95
C THR A 356 -11.59 26.20 -9.72
N TYR A 357 -11.60 25.73 -8.47
CA TYR A 357 -11.90 24.33 -8.13
C TYR A 357 -13.32 23.90 -8.53
N HIS A 358 -14.29 24.83 -8.57
CA HIS A 358 -15.65 24.56 -9.03
C HIS A 358 -15.72 24.10 -10.50
N LEU A 359 -14.68 24.35 -11.29
CA LEU A 359 -14.58 23.83 -12.66
C LEU A 359 -14.52 22.30 -12.70
N LEU A 360 -14.07 21.65 -11.62
CA LEU A 360 -14.04 20.20 -11.51
C LEU A 360 -15.46 19.60 -11.45
N SER A 361 -16.42 20.31 -10.85
CA SER A 361 -17.81 19.84 -10.73
C SER A 361 -18.72 20.35 -11.85
N SER A 362 -18.40 21.49 -12.46
CA SER A 362 -19.19 22.05 -13.56
C SER A 362 -18.88 21.44 -14.93
N TYR A 363 -17.81 20.65 -15.05
CA TYR A 363 -17.49 19.98 -16.30
C TYR A 363 -18.57 18.96 -16.66
N SER A 364 -19.08 19.05 -17.88
CA SER A 364 -20.00 18.09 -18.47
C SER A 364 -19.59 17.81 -19.89
N LEU A 365 -19.49 16.53 -20.24
CA LEU A 365 -19.33 16.10 -21.62
C LEU A 365 -20.65 16.35 -22.37
N VAL A 366 -20.67 17.34 -23.26
CA VAL A 366 -21.91 17.77 -23.95
C VAL A 366 -22.29 16.77 -25.04
N ASP A 367 -21.31 16.27 -25.78
CA ASP A 367 -21.50 15.27 -26.82
C ASP A 367 -20.97 13.91 -26.36
N PRO A 368 -21.85 12.90 -26.17
CA PRO A 368 -21.44 11.54 -25.82
C PRO A 368 -20.57 10.84 -26.86
N GLU A 369 -20.38 11.41 -28.05
CA GLU A 369 -19.48 10.95 -29.10
C GLU A 369 -18.17 11.76 -29.18
N GLU A 370 -18.02 12.81 -28.35
CA GLU A 370 -16.78 13.62 -28.28
C GLU A 370 -15.59 12.75 -27.86
N ASP A 371 -14.48 12.84 -28.59
CA ASP A 371 -13.26 12.08 -28.33
C ASP A 371 -13.44 10.54 -28.31
N VAL A 372 -14.46 9.98 -28.99
CA VAL A 372 -14.48 8.52 -29.27
C VAL A 372 -13.39 8.18 -30.27
N ASP A 373 -12.48 7.29 -29.87
CA ASP A 373 -11.48 6.72 -30.77
C ASP A 373 -11.91 5.32 -31.25
N ARG A 374 -11.97 5.14 -32.58
CA ARG A 374 -12.37 3.87 -33.21
C ARG A 374 -11.34 2.76 -33.00
N GLU A 375 -10.05 3.06 -33.04
CA GLU A 375 -8.99 2.07 -32.77
C GLU A 375 -9.08 1.59 -31.32
N TYR A 376 -9.42 2.50 -30.40
CA TYR A 376 -9.66 2.17 -29.00
C TYR A 376 -10.86 1.23 -28.82
N GLN A 377 -12.01 1.55 -29.43
CA GLN A 377 -13.19 0.67 -29.36
C GLN A 377 -12.93 -0.71 -29.95
N GLN A 378 -12.27 -0.80 -31.10
CA GLN A 378 -11.87 -2.07 -31.68
C GLN A 378 -10.94 -2.85 -30.73
N GLY A 379 -9.98 -2.17 -30.09
CA GLY A 379 -9.12 -2.79 -29.08
C GLY A 379 -9.88 -3.33 -27.87
N LEU A 380 -10.95 -2.65 -27.43
CA LEU A 380 -11.83 -3.16 -26.38
C LEU A 380 -12.58 -4.42 -26.81
N GLU A 381 -13.12 -4.46 -28.03
CA GLU A 381 -13.78 -5.64 -28.59
C GLU A 381 -12.81 -6.83 -28.66
N GLU A 382 -11.57 -6.61 -29.12
CA GLU A 382 -10.53 -7.64 -29.13
C GLU A 382 -10.26 -8.20 -27.73
N ILE A 383 -10.20 -7.34 -26.70
CA ILE A 383 -10.01 -7.75 -25.31
C ILE A 383 -11.17 -8.64 -24.81
N GLN A 384 -12.41 -8.35 -25.20
CA GLN A 384 -13.58 -9.13 -24.78
C GLN A 384 -13.49 -10.59 -25.21
N HIS A 385 -12.84 -10.85 -26.36
CA HIS A 385 -12.65 -12.19 -26.92
C HIS A 385 -11.41 -12.92 -26.35
N LEU A 386 -10.58 -12.27 -25.54
CA LEU A 386 -9.42 -12.91 -24.91
C LEU A 386 -9.83 -13.82 -23.75
N ARG A 387 -9.15 -14.97 -23.65
CA ARG A 387 -9.31 -15.90 -22.51
C ARG A 387 -9.02 -15.22 -21.15
N CYS A 388 -8.07 -14.29 -21.12
CA CYS A 388 -7.62 -13.59 -19.92
C CYS A 388 -8.10 -12.12 -19.87
N LYS A 389 -9.33 -11.85 -20.31
CA LYS A 389 -9.87 -10.49 -20.41
C LYS A 389 -9.75 -9.65 -19.14
N THR A 390 -10.00 -10.23 -17.96
CA THR A 390 -9.89 -9.51 -16.67
C THR A 390 -8.49 -8.92 -16.46
N HIS A 391 -7.44 -9.66 -16.80
CA HIS A 391 -6.07 -9.15 -16.69
C HIS A 391 -5.79 -8.04 -17.70
N SER A 392 -6.33 -8.13 -18.90
CA SER A 392 -6.20 -7.07 -19.90
C SER A 392 -6.91 -5.78 -19.47
N TYR A 393 -8.12 -5.87 -18.91
CA TYR A 393 -8.83 -4.72 -18.35
C TYR A 393 -8.07 -4.10 -17.17
N GLN A 394 -7.54 -4.90 -16.24
CA GLN A 394 -6.74 -4.38 -15.13
C GLN A 394 -5.47 -3.63 -15.60
N LYS A 395 -4.82 -4.11 -16.67
CA LYS A 395 -3.68 -3.41 -17.27
C LYS A 395 -4.10 -2.12 -17.95
N LEU A 396 -5.24 -2.13 -18.63
CA LEU A 396 -5.80 -0.95 -19.27
C LEU A 396 -6.20 0.11 -18.24
N ASP A 397 -6.84 -0.31 -17.13
CA ASP A 397 -7.16 0.53 -15.99
C ASP A 397 -5.90 1.20 -15.41
N PHE A 398 -4.80 0.44 -15.29
CA PHE A 398 -3.51 1.01 -14.89
C PHE A 398 -3.01 2.09 -15.86
N LEU A 399 -3.07 1.85 -17.19
CA LEU A 399 -2.66 2.86 -18.18
C LEU A 399 -3.50 4.14 -18.05
N HIS A 400 -4.82 4.02 -17.87
CA HIS A 400 -5.68 5.17 -17.64
C HIS A 400 -5.36 5.90 -16.33
N GLN A 401 -5.06 5.16 -15.26
CA GLN A 401 -4.67 5.73 -13.96
C GLN A 401 -3.39 6.56 -14.04
N ILE A 402 -2.42 6.18 -14.88
CA ILE A 402 -1.19 6.98 -15.09
C ILE A 402 -1.34 8.09 -16.14
N GLY A 403 -2.54 8.27 -16.70
CA GLY A 403 -2.89 9.39 -17.58
C GLY A 403 -3.01 9.06 -19.08
N PHE A 404 -2.95 7.80 -19.50
CA PHE A 404 -3.20 7.46 -20.92
C PHE A 404 -4.70 7.59 -21.23
N GLY A 405 -5.03 8.26 -22.32
CA GLY A 405 -6.42 8.44 -22.75
C GLY A 405 -7.00 7.21 -23.46
N GLU A 406 -8.31 7.22 -23.65
CA GLU A 406 -9.03 6.25 -24.49
C GLU A 406 -8.73 6.51 -25.97
N ASN A 407 -7.59 6.02 -26.46
CA ASN A 407 -7.13 6.21 -27.83
C ASN A 407 -6.37 4.98 -28.38
N GLY A 408 -6.13 4.95 -29.70
CA GLY A 408 -5.41 3.85 -30.35
C GLY A 408 -3.96 3.65 -29.87
N ILE A 409 -3.29 4.70 -29.35
CA ILE A 409 -1.93 4.59 -28.80
C ILE A 409 -1.94 3.75 -27.51
N THR A 410 -2.94 3.94 -26.65
CA THR A 410 -3.11 3.16 -25.42
C THR A 410 -3.30 1.68 -25.72
N VAL A 411 -4.09 1.33 -26.74
CA VAL A 411 -4.24 -0.07 -27.20
C VAL A 411 -2.91 -0.64 -27.68
N LYS A 412 -2.17 0.12 -28.50
CA LYS A 412 -0.84 -0.30 -28.99
C LYS A 412 0.15 -0.52 -27.85
N VAL A 413 0.14 0.32 -26.82
CA VAL A 413 0.97 0.14 -25.62
C VAL A 413 0.55 -1.13 -24.87
N LEU A 414 -0.75 -1.31 -24.62
CA LEU A 414 -1.30 -2.46 -23.91
C LEU A 414 -0.90 -3.81 -24.54
N GLN A 415 -0.86 -3.88 -25.88
CA GLN A 415 -0.43 -5.08 -26.62
C GLN A 415 1.03 -5.47 -26.35
N HIS A 416 1.88 -4.50 -25.99
CA HIS A 416 3.31 -4.69 -25.79
C HIS A 416 3.75 -4.79 -24.33
N VAL A 417 2.84 -4.56 -23.37
CA VAL A 417 3.10 -4.69 -21.93
C VAL A 417 2.63 -6.06 -21.41
N HIS A 418 3.51 -6.72 -20.65
CA HIS A 418 3.31 -8.06 -20.11
C HIS A 418 3.47 -8.08 -18.58
N GLY A 419 2.70 -8.96 -17.95
CA GLY A 419 2.59 -9.06 -16.49
C GLY A 419 1.18 -8.75 -16.00
N THR A 420 0.99 -8.82 -14.69
CA THR A 420 -0.23 -8.35 -14.03
C THR A 420 -0.18 -6.83 -13.84
N ALA A 421 -1.33 -6.18 -13.62
CA ALA A 421 -1.37 -4.74 -13.37
C ALA A 421 -0.50 -4.33 -12.16
N VAL A 422 -0.49 -5.15 -11.10
CA VAL A 422 0.34 -4.93 -9.91
C VAL A 422 1.83 -4.95 -10.24
N GLU A 423 2.29 -5.92 -11.02
CA GLU A 423 3.69 -6.01 -11.44
C GLU A 423 4.10 -4.84 -12.34
N ILE A 424 3.21 -4.38 -13.20
CA ILE A 424 3.46 -3.25 -14.11
C ILE A 424 3.52 -1.95 -13.30
N GLN A 425 2.61 -1.77 -12.34
CA GLN A 425 2.61 -0.65 -11.42
C GLN A 425 3.89 -0.60 -10.57
N GLU A 426 4.33 -1.73 -10.03
CA GLU A 426 5.61 -1.82 -9.29
C GLU A 426 6.78 -1.36 -10.16
N ARG A 427 6.86 -1.82 -11.42
CA ARG A 427 7.93 -1.44 -12.35
C ARG A 427 7.87 0.04 -12.73
N PHE A 428 6.67 0.61 -12.87
CA PHE A 428 6.51 2.04 -13.09
C PHE A 428 6.96 2.84 -11.86
N GLN A 429 6.57 2.40 -10.66
CA GLN A 429 6.99 3.05 -9.41
C GLN A 429 8.52 3.04 -9.27
N ILE A 430 9.18 1.95 -9.66
CA ILE A 430 10.65 1.88 -9.68
C ILE A 430 11.26 2.97 -10.57
N LEU A 431 10.65 3.31 -11.71
CA LEU A 431 11.14 4.41 -12.56
C LEU A 431 11.08 5.75 -11.80
N LEU A 432 9.96 6.02 -11.13
CA LEU A 432 9.75 7.24 -10.34
C LEU A 432 10.70 7.31 -9.14
N ASP A 433 10.87 6.21 -8.40
CA ASP A 433 11.75 6.12 -7.23
C ASP A 433 13.22 6.33 -7.59
N ASN A 434 13.60 6.05 -8.85
CA ASN A 434 14.94 6.34 -9.38
C ASN A 434 15.08 7.78 -9.92
N GLY A 435 14.11 8.65 -9.69
CA GLY A 435 14.16 10.07 -10.03
C GLY A 435 13.75 10.40 -11.47
N ILE A 436 13.14 9.47 -12.19
CA ILE A 436 12.54 9.78 -13.51
C ILE A 436 11.23 10.53 -13.27
N ASP A 437 11.12 11.73 -13.84
CA ASP A 437 9.88 12.51 -13.77
C ASP A 437 8.68 11.75 -14.35
N PHE A 438 7.49 11.98 -13.80
CA PHE A 438 6.28 11.26 -14.16
C PHE A 438 5.90 11.42 -15.64
N SER A 439 5.99 12.64 -16.19
CA SER A 439 5.70 12.88 -17.61
C SER A 439 6.69 12.13 -18.50
N LYS A 440 7.97 12.15 -18.13
CA LYS A 440 9.04 11.41 -18.83
C LYS A 440 8.85 9.90 -18.74
N ALA A 441 8.44 9.38 -17.58
CA ALA A 441 8.15 7.97 -17.40
C ALA A 441 6.97 7.51 -18.30
N CYS A 442 5.90 8.32 -18.40
CA CYS A 442 4.79 8.04 -19.32
C CYS A 442 5.23 8.09 -20.80
N MET A 443 6.08 9.06 -21.18
CA MET A 443 6.67 9.13 -22.53
C MET A 443 7.57 7.93 -22.85
N LEU A 444 8.34 7.45 -21.87
CA LEU A 444 9.15 6.25 -21.97
C LEU A 444 8.27 5.02 -22.20
N ILE A 445 7.17 4.88 -21.48
CA ILE A 445 6.21 3.77 -21.66
C ILE A 445 5.56 3.83 -23.04
N ARG A 446 5.10 5.03 -23.46
CA ARG A 446 4.53 5.24 -24.80
C ARG A 446 5.51 4.77 -25.89
N SER A 447 6.78 5.16 -25.78
CA SER A 447 7.79 4.94 -26.82
C SER A 447 8.41 3.54 -26.77
N SER A 448 8.54 2.96 -25.58
CA SER A 448 9.10 1.63 -25.37
C SER A 448 8.35 0.88 -24.26
N PRO A 449 7.13 0.37 -24.53
CA PRO A 449 6.32 -0.31 -23.52
C PRO A 449 7.01 -1.54 -22.90
N LYS A 450 7.90 -2.17 -23.67
CA LYS A 450 8.70 -3.34 -23.27
C LYS A 450 9.68 -3.05 -22.12
N SER A 451 9.93 -1.78 -21.81
CA SER A 451 10.66 -1.39 -20.60
C SER A 451 9.98 -1.90 -19.33
N LEU A 452 8.63 -1.94 -19.31
CA LEU A 452 7.85 -2.52 -18.22
C LEU A 452 7.79 -4.04 -18.25
N ASN A 453 8.42 -4.72 -19.21
CA ASN A 453 8.51 -6.19 -19.24
C ASN A 453 9.78 -6.72 -18.56
N GLN A 454 10.63 -5.82 -18.07
CA GLN A 454 11.87 -6.15 -17.39
C GLN A 454 11.61 -6.59 -15.94
N LYS A 455 12.58 -7.30 -15.35
CA LYS A 455 12.52 -7.61 -13.91
C LYS A 455 12.77 -6.35 -13.08
N PRO A 456 12.07 -6.15 -11.95
CA PRO A 456 12.26 -5.00 -11.06
C PRO A 456 13.72 -4.62 -10.77
N HIS A 457 14.51 -5.56 -10.24
CA HIS A 457 15.94 -5.33 -9.95
C HIS A 457 16.76 -4.98 -11.20
N SER A 458 16.39 -5.52 -12.37
CA SER A 458 17.13 -5.28 -13.61
C SER A 458 16.94 -3.85 -14.12
N ILE A 459 15.78 -3.23 -13.89
CA ILE A 459 15.55 -1.82 -14.21
C ILE A 459 16.48 -0.95 -13.36
N GLN A 460 16.53 -1.20 -12.04
CA GLN A 460 17.37 -0.47 -11.10
C GLN A 460 18.86 -0.61 -11.46
N GLU A 461 19.33 -1.84 -11.74
CA GLU A 461 20.73 -2.08 -12.11
C GLU A 461 21.12 -1.36 -13.41
N LYS A 462 20.21 -1.31 -14.40
CA LYS A 462 20.45 -0.59 -15.66
C LYS A 462 20.51 0.92 -15.46
N ILE A 463 19.62 1.47 -14.65
CA ILE A 463 19.63 2.91 -14.31
C ILE A 463 20.92 3.26 -13.55
N ARG A 464 21.28 2.45 -12.54
CA ARG A 464 22.53 2.62 -11.81
C ARG A 464 23.74 2.55 -12.72
N PHE A 465 23.80 1.57 -13.62
CA PHE A 465 24.87 1.44 -14.59
C PHE A 465 24.99 2.67 -15.51
N LEU A 466 23.86 3.19 -15.99
CA LEU A 466 23.81 4.39 -16.81
C LEU A 466 24.39 5.61 -16.07
N CYS A 467 23.98 5.83 -14.82
CA CYS A 467 24.41 7.01 -14.07
C CYS A 467 25.83 6.88 -13.49
N GLU A 468 26.17 5.74 -12.91
CA GLU A 468 27.43 5.57 -12.19
C GLU A 468 28.58 5.13 -13.10
N GLU A 469 28.36 4.14 -13.97
CA GLU A 469 29.45 3.55 -14.76
C GLU A 469 29.59 4.22 -16.13
N MET A 470 28.47 4.56 -16.77
CA MET A 470 28.48 5.31 -18.03
C MET A 470 28.64 6.82 -17.85
N GLY A 471 28.33 7.33 -16.65
CA GLY A 471 28.41 8.76 -16.34
C GLY A 471 27.38 9.61 -17.10
N ASP A 472 26.28 9.01 -17.58
CA ASP A 472 25.22 9.71 -18.31
C ASP A 472 24.05 10.05 -17.38
N SER A 473 23.26 11.04 -17.77
CA SER A 473 22.06 11.45 -17.05
C SER A 473 20.84 10.62 -17.45
N LEU A 474 19.80 10.66 -16.62
CA LEU A 474 18.50 10.07 -16.95
C LEU A 474 17.87 10.68 -18.21
N ALA A 475 18.29 11.88 -18.64
CA ALA A 475 17.82 12.48 -19.89
C ALA A 475 18.17 11.63 -21.13
N CYS A 476 19.15 10.72 -21.03
CA CYS A 476 19.40 9.73 -22.07
C CYS A 476 18.16 8.87 -22.37
N LEU A 477 17.35 8.55 -21.35
CA LEU A 477 16.15 7.74 -21.50
C LEU A 477 15.00 8.47 -22.24
N ASP A 478 15.05 9.81 -22.28
CA ASP A 478 14.10 10.61 -23.07
C ASP A 478 14.33 10.40 -24.58
N VAL A 479 15.59 10.27 -24.98
CA VAL A 479 16.00 10.08 -26.38
C VAL A 479 16.04 8.60 -26.77
N TYR A 480 16.45 7.74 -25.85
CA TYR A 480 16.66 6.31 -26.11
C TYR A 480 16.07 5.41 -25.01
N PRO A 481 14.73 5.38 -24.87
CA PRO A 481 14.04 4.59 -23.84
C PRO A 481 14.25 3.08 -24.00
N ALA A 482 14.54 2.63 -25.23
CA ALA A 482 14.84 1.23 -25.51
C ALA A 482 16.10 0.71 -24.82
N PHE A 483 16.96 1.58 -24.26
CA PHE A 483 18.08 1.18 -23.40
C PHE A 483 17.67 0.16 -22.33
N LEU A 484 16.55 0.41 -21.65
CA LEU A 484 16.05 -0.47 -20.58
C LEU A 484 15.63 -1.86 -21.10
N CYS A 485 15.37 -2.01 -22.39
CA CYS A 485 14.94 -3.28 -22.98
C CYS A 485 16.12 -4.24 -23.26
N PHE A 486 17.36 -3.76 -23.24
CA PHE A 486 18.53 -4.60 -23.51
C PHE A 486 19.08 -5.27 -22.25
N ASP A 487 19.76 -6.40 -22.44
CA ASP A 487 20.40 -7.14 -21.35
C ASP A 487 21.64 -6.41 -20.85
N LEU A 488 21.73 -6.21 -19.54
CA LEU A 488 22.83 -5.45 -18.92
C LEU A 488 24.16 -6.18 -19.07
N GLU A 489 24.21 -7.45 -18.67
CA GLU A 489 25.43 -8.25 -18.57
C GLU A 489 25.97 -8.71 -19.92
N ASN A 490 25.09 -9.08 -20.84
CA ASN A 490 25.47 -9.69 -22.11
C ASN A 490 25.56 -8.70 -23.26
N ARG A 491 25.08 -7.46 -23.07
CA ARG A 491 25.03 -6.49 -24.17
C ARG A 491 25.43 -5.08 -23.79
N ILE A 492 24.77 -4.47 -22.80
CA ILE A 492 25.05 -3.07 -22.44
C ILE A 492 26.47 -2.95 -21.91
N SER A 493 26.79 -3.70 -20.85
CA SER A 493 28.08 -3.60 -20.16
C SER A 493 29.28 -4.01 -21.04
N PRO A 494 29.27 -5.17 -21.74
CA PRO A 494 30.39 -5.56 -22.60
C PRO A 494 30.70 -4.54 -23.68
N ARG A 495 29.66 -4.02 -24.35
CA ARG A 495 29.85 -3.10 -25.48
C ARG A 495 30.28 -1.72 -25.02
N PHE A 496 29.71 -1.22 -23.91
CA PHE A 496 30.11 0.06 -23.36
C PHE A 496 31.57 0.02 -22.87
N ARG A 497 31.92 -0.97 -22.03
CA ARG A 497 33.29 -1.11 -21.50
C ARG A 497 34.31 -1.30 -22.61
N PHE A 498 33.97 -2.07 -23.64
CA PHE A 498 34.86 -2.25 -24.79
C PHE A 498 35.05 -0.96 -25.58
N HIS A 499 33.97 -0.21 -25.81
CA HIS A 499 34.05 1.08 -26.47
C HIS A 499 34.90 2.07 -25.67
N LYS A 500 34.70 2.16 -24.35
CA LYS A 500 35.51 2.97 -23.44
C LYS A 500 36.99 2.60 -23.54
N TRP A 501 37.32 1.31 -23.54
CA TRP A 501 38.68 0.82 -23.73
C TRP A 501 39.28 1.21 -25.09
N LEU A 502 38.52 1.16 -26.18
CA LEU A 502 38.99 1.58 -27.51
C LEU A 502 39.39 3.06 -27.53
N VAL A 503 38.57 3.91 -26.90
CA VAL A 503 38.84 5.35 -26.78
C VAL A 503 40.06 5.59 -25.90
N GLU A 504 40.16 4.95 -24.73
CA GLU A 504 41.31 5.06 -23.82
C GLU A 504 42.63 4.60 -24.45
N LYS A 505 42.58 3.69 -25.43
CA LYS A 505 43.76 3.23 -26.19
C LYS A 505 44.05 4.04 -27.46
N GLY A 506 43.26 5.07 -27.75
CA GLY A 506 43.42 5.89 -28.96
C GLY A 506 43.12 5.13 -30.25
N LEU A 507 42.39 4.01 -30.17
CA LEU A 507 42.03 3.17 -31.32
C LEU A 507 40.74 3.64 -32.01
N SER A 508 39.97 4.51 -31.36
CA SER A 508 38.77 5.14 -31.93
C SER A 508 38.69 6.58 -31.48
N GLU A 509 38.70 7.51 -32.44
CA GLU A 509 38.46 8.94 -32.22
C GLU A 509 36.96 9.28 -32.21
N ARG A 510 36.10 8.34 -32.61
CA ARG A 510 34.66 8.56 -32.74
C ARG A 510 33.96 8.39 -31.40
N ASN A 511 33.26 9.44 -30.97
CA ASN A 511 32.30 9.40 -29.87
C ASN A 511 30.95 8.88 -30.39
N TYR A 512 30.64 7.60 -30.12
CA TYR A 512 29.35 7.02 -30.46
C TYR A 512 28.31 7.32 -29.39
N SER A 513 27.07 7.58 -29.81
CA SER A 513 25.94 7.66 -28.89
C SER A 513 25.67 6.30 -28.22
N ILE A 514 25.07 6.31 -27.03
CA ILE A 514 24.66 5.09 -26.32
C ILE A 514 23.80 4.20 -27.22
N ALA A 515 22.85 4.78 -27.95
CA ALA A 515 22.03 4.05 -28.91
C ALA A 515 22.90 3.35 -29.98
N SER A 516 23.94 4.01 -30.50
CA SER A 516 24.84 3.41 -31.50
C SER A 516 25.67 2.25 -30.95
N ILE A 517 26.01 2.29 -29.66
CA ILE A 517 26.77 1.23 -28.97
C ILE A 517 25.84 0.04 -28.66
N VAL A 518 24.65 0.31 -28.11
CA VAL A 518 23.77 -0.72 -27.55
C VAL A 518 22.76 -1.27 -28.58
N ALA A 519 22.12 -0.42 -29.38
CA ALA A 519 21.01 -0.82 -30.26
C ALA A 519 21.45 -1.69 -31.44
N THR A 520 22.69 -1.51 -31.91
CA THR A 520 23.16 -2.10 -33.17
C THR A 520 23.16 -3.62 -33.14
N SER A 521 22.77 -4.26 -34.24
CA SER A 521 22.79 -5.73 -34.33
C SER A 521 24.20 -6.27 -34.10
N GLU A 522 24.32 -7.51 -33.63
CA GLU A 522 25.63 -8.12 -33.38
C GLU A 522 26.50 -8.09 -34.65
N LYS A 523 25.91 -8.44 -35.80
CA LYS A 523 26.58 -8.37 -37.11
C LYS A 523 27.11 -6.97 -37.43
N ALA A 524 26.31 -5.93 -37.24
CA ALA A 524 26.71 -4.55 -37.52
C ALA A 524 27.76 -4.03 -36.51
N PHE A 525 27.61 -4.38 -35.24
CA PHE A 525 28.57 -4.06 -34.19
C PHE A 525 29.94 -4.68 -34.51
N ILE A 526 29.99 -5.97 -34.82
CA ILE A 526 31.23 -6.65 -35.18
C ILE A 526 31.82 -6.13 -36.49
N ALA A 527 31.01 -5.86 -37.52
CA ALA A 527 31.49 -5.26 -38.76
C ALA A 527 32.15 -3.89 -38.54
N ARG A 528 31.60 -3.07 -37.64
CA ARG A 528 32.22 -1.79 -37.23
C ARG A 528 33.58 -2.02 -36.58
N LEU A 529 33.70 -3.01 -35.69
CA LEU A 529 34.97 -3.35 -35.06
C LEU A 529 36.03 -3.81 -36.08
N TYR A 530 35.63 -4.61 -37.07
CA TYR A 530 36.50 -4.97 -38.20
C TYR A 530 36.98 -3.76 -38.99
N GLY A 531 36.10 -2.76 -39.17
CA GLY A 531 36.45 -1.50 -39.84
C GLY A 531 37.47 -0.64 -39.10
N ILE A 532 37.65 -0.85 -37.79
CA ILE A 532 38.72 -0.20 -37.02
C ILE A 532 40.03 -0.98 -37.22
N HIS A 533 40.02 -2.30 -36.94
CA HIS A 533 41.16 -3.18 -37.19
C HIS A 533 40.72 -4.67 -37.18
N PRO A 534 41.26 -5.55 -38.05
CA PRO A 534 40.84 -6.96 -38.15
C PRO A 534 40.95 -7.79 -36.85
N ALA A 535 41.89 -7.44 -35.96
CA ALA A 535 42.10 -8.15 -34.69
C ALA A 535 41.17 -7.71 -33.53
N ILE A 536 40.51 -6.56 -33.64
CA ILE A 536 39.69 -5.98 -32.56
C ILE A 536 38.48 -6.87 -32.19
N PRO A 537 37.73 -7.45 -33.15
CA PRO A 537 36.63 -8.37 -32.82
C PRO A 537 37.07 -9.55 -31.95
N LYS A 538 38.24 -10.15 -32.24
CA LYS A 538 38.78 -11.26 -31.44
C LYS A 538 39.01 -10.83 -30.00
N HIS A 539 39.62 -9.66 -29.80
CA HIS A 539 39.87 -9.10 -28.47
C HIS A 539 38.57 -8.78 -27.70
N TYR A 540 37.52 -8.30 -28.38
CA TYR A 540 36.20 -8.11 -27.77
C TYR A 540 35.64 -9.43 -27.21
N PHE A 541 35.68 -10.50 -28.01
CA PHE A 541 35.16 -11.80 -27.57
C PHE A 541 35.95 -12.40 -26.41
N GLU A 542 37.28 -12.27 -26.42
CA GLU A 542 38.15 -12.83 -25.38
C GLU A 542 38.05 -12.09 -24.04
N ARG A 543 37.91 -10.76 -24.06
CA ARG A 543 38.04 -9.95 -22.83
C ARG A 543 36.76 -9.31 -22.31
N PHE A 544 35.76 -9.10 -23.16
CA PHE A 544 34.58 -8.30 -22.79
C PHE A 544 33.27 -9.07 -22.95
N SER A 545 33.15 -9.95 -23.95
CA SER A 545 31.92 -10.71 -24.23
C SER A 545 31.81 -12.03 -23.44
N TYR A 546 32.61 -12.24 -22.39
CA TYR A 546 32.68 -13.54 -21.70
C TYR A 546 31.31 -13.97 -21.17
N ARG A 547 30.74 -15.03 -21.75
CA ARG A 547 29.50 -15.63 -21.25
C ARG A 547 29.87 -16.33 -19.95
N LYS A 548 29.29 -15.91 -18.82
CA LYS A 548 29.20 -16.79 -17.65
C LYS A 548 28.40 -18.01 -18.08
N ASP A 549 29.07 -19.12 -18.36
CA ASP A 549 28.41 -20.40 -18.53
C ASP A 549 27.58 -20.66 -17.27
N ARG A 550 26.26 -20.75 -17.45
CA ARG A 550 25.36 -21.32 -16.44
C ARG A 550 25.57 -22.83 -16.43
N SER A 551 26.71 -23.27 -15.90
CA SER A 551 26.90 -24.63 -15.43
C SER A 551 27.35 -24.54 -13.97
N THR A 552 26.80 -25.43 -13.14
CA THR A 552 27.00 -25.56 -11.68
C THR A 552 26.26 -24.54 -10.79
N VAL A 553 24.98 -24.81 -10.51
CA VAL A 553 24.53 -25.17 -9.14
C VAL A 553 23.39 -26.17 -9.31
N SER A 554 23.71 -27.43 -9.04
CA SER A 554 22.78 -28.54 -8.79
C SER A 554 22.00 -28.36 -7.50
#